data_AF-A0A9D8VGS1-F1
#
_entry.id   AF-A0A9D8VGS1-F1
#
_cell.length_a   1.000
_cell.length_b   1.000
_cell.length_c   1.000
_cell.angle_alpha   90.00
_cell.angle_beta   90.00
_cell.angle_gamma   90.00
#
_symmetry.space_group_name_H-M   'P 1'
#
loop_
_entity.id
_entity.type
_entity.pdbx_description
1 polymer ?
#
loop_
_entity_poly.entity_id
_entity_poly.type
_entity_poly.pdbx_seq_one_letter_code
_entity_poly.pdbx_strand_id
1 'polypeptide(L)' 'MEKAIEEWVHHYNHERYHQSLDNVTLADVFEGRRNERLDQRALLKASTLTQRKI' A
#
# COMPACT_ATOMS: atom_id res chain seq x y z
N MET A 1 27.34 -6.27 -6.82
CA MET A 1 26.94 -4.87 -6.53
C MET A 1 25.61 -4.57 -7.23
N GLU A 2 25.56 -4.69 -8.56
CA GLU A 2 24.36 -4.37 -9.37
C GLU A 2 23.12 -5.15 -8.95
N LYS A 3 23.24 -6.46 -8.73
CA LYS A 3 22.13 -7.30 -8.25
C LYS A 3 21.51 -6.81 -6.94
N ALA A 4 22.34 -6.36 -5.99
CA ALA A 4 21.85 -5.86 -4.71
C ALA A 4 21.12 -4.50 -4.88
N ILE A 5 21.52 -3.69 -5.85
CA ILE A 5 20.83 -2.44 -6.19
C ILE A 5 19.48 -2.76 -6.84
N GLU A 6 19.43 -3.71 -7.76
CA GLU A 6 18.19 -4.14 -8.41
C GLU A 6 17.18 -4.70 -7.40
N GLU A 7 17.63 -5.59 -6.51
CA GLU A 7 16.81 -6.14 -5.42
C GLU A 7 16.28 -5.01 -4.51
N TRP A 8 17.13 -4.03 -4.18
CA TRP A 8 16.71 -2.89 -3.36
C TRP A 8 15.67 -2.00 -4.07
N VAL A 9 15.86 -1.72 -5.37
CA VAL A 9 14.91 -0.93 -6.16
C VAL A 9 13.56 -1.64 -6.26
N HIS A 10 13.56 -2.96 -6.50
CA HIS A 10 12.35 -3.75 -6.53
C HIS A 10 11.60 -3.68 -5.20
N HIS A 11 12.30 -3.95 -4.10
CA HIS A 11 11.73 -3.88 -2.77
C HIS A 11 11.14 -2.49 -2.48
N TYR A 12 11.89 -1.42 -2.76
CA TYR A 12 11.45 -0.05 -2.50
C TYR A 12 10.20 0.30 -3.32
N ASN A 13 10.16 -0.06 -4.60
CA ASN A 13 9.05 0.35 -5.46
C ASN A 13 7.78 -0.49 -5.27
N HIS A 14 7.92 -1.80 -5.07
CA HIS A 14 6.81 -2.75 -5.15
C HIS A 14 6.37 -3.34 -3.82
N GLU A 15 7.25 -3.41 -2.82
CA GLU A 15 6.96 -4.12 -1.56
C GLU A 15 6.87 -3.18 -0.37
N ARG A 16 7.70 -2.13 -0.35
CA ARG A 16 7.76 -1.19 0.75
C ARG A 16 6.53 -0.27 0.75
N TYR A 17 5.83 -0.25 1.88
CA TYR A 17 4.79 0.74 2.14
C TYR A 17 5.40 2.07 2.61
N HIS A 18 4.93 3.17 2.04
CA HIS A 18 5.42 4.51 2.34
C HIS A 18 4.39 5.30 3.14
N GLN A 19 4.76 5.70 4.36
CA GLN A 19 3.88 6.47 5.25
C GLN A 19 3.45 7.80 4.63
N SER A 20 4.35 8.50 3.93
CA SER A 20 4.06 9.74 3.21
C SER A 20 3.04 9.58 2.08
N LEU A 21 2.76 8.35 1.65
CA LEU A 21 1.78 8.04 0.61
C LEU A 21 0.50 7.40 1.17
N ASP A 22 0.27 7.46 2.48
CA ASP A 22 -0.80 6.76 3.20
C ASP A 22 -0.63 5.23 3.19
N ASN A 23 0.61 4.78 3.39
CA ASN A 23 1.00 3.37 3.41
C ASN A 23 0.52 2.64 2.15
N VAL A 24 0.88 3.17 0.98
CA VAL A 24 0.83 2.47 -0.32
C VAL A 24 2.25 2.33 -0.87
N THR A 25 2.43 1.45 -1.84
CA THR A 25 3.69 1.26 -2.58
C THR A 25 3.81 2.33 -3.67
N LEU A 26 5.04 2.61 -4.11
CA LEU A 26 5.24 3.57 -5.21
C LEU A 26 4.70 3.05 -6.54
N ALA A 27 4.82 1.74 -6.79
CA ALA A 27 4.25 1.09 -7.98
C ALA A 27 2.74 1.37 -8.10
N ASP A 28 2.00 1.29 -7.00
CA ASP A 28 0.56 1.54 -7.01
C ASP A 28 0.20 3.00 -7.21
N VAL A 29 1.06 3.94 -6.79
CA VAL A 29 0.87 5.35 -7.12
C VAL A 29 1.11 5.56 -8.61
N PHE A 30 2.19 5.00 -9.14
CA PHE A 30 2.52 5.10 -10.57
C PHE A 30 1.43 4.48 -11.46
N GLU A 31 0.88 3.34 -11.05
CA GLU A 31 -0.22 2.65 -11.74
C GLU A 31 -1.59 3.28 -11.48
N GLY A 32 -1.68 4.33 -10.65
CA GLY A 32 -2.93 5.02 -10.33
C GLY A 32 -3.89 4.26 -9.40
N ARG A 33 -3.47 3.12 -8.83
CA ARG A 33 -4.27 2.25 -7.94
C ARG A 33 -4.35 2.73 -6.49
N ARG A 34 -3.68 3.85 -6.16
CA ARG A 34 -3.64 4.41 -4.80
C ARG A 34 -5.02 4.56 -4.16
N ASN A 35 -5.96 5.20 -4.85
CA ASN A 35 -7.27 5.53 -4.29
C ASN A 35 -8.11 4.26 -4.09
N GLU A 36 -8.09 3.33 -5.06
CA GLU A 36 -8.75 2.03 -4.93
C GLU A 36 -8.30 1.27 -3.66
N ARG A 37 -6.99 1.23 -3.40
CA ARG A 37 -6.44 0.59 -2.18
C ARG A 37 -6.85 1.30 -0.89
N LEU A 38 -6.99 2.62 -0.92
CA LEU A 38 -7.46 3.38 0.24
C LEU A 38 -8.94 3.12 0.51
N ASP A 39 -9.77 3.11 -0.54
CA ASP A 39 -11.20 2.88 -0.44
C ASP A 39 -11.51 1.47 0.07
N GLN A 40 -10.85 0.45 -0.46
CA GLN A 40 -10.96 -0.93 0.04
C GLN A 40 -10.63 -1.03 1.54
N ARG A 41 -9.57 -0.36 2.00
CA ARG A 41 -9.21 -0.33 3.42
C ARG A 41 -10.24 0.39 4.27
N ALA A 42 -10.82 1.48 3.78
CA ALA A 42 -11.87 2.21 4.49
C ALA A 42 -13.12 1.33 4.68
N LEU A 43 -13.54 0.61 3.64
CA LEU A 43 -14.66 -0.32 3.69
C LEU A 43 -14.43 -1.45 4.70
N LEU A 44 -13.25 -2.08 4.68
CA LEU A 44 -12.89 -3.13 5.63
C LEU A 44 -12.89 -2.60 7.07
N LYS A 45 -12.29 -1.43 7.31
CA LYS A 45 -12.25 -0.79 8.63
C LYS A 45 -13.66 -0.50 9.15
N ALA A 46 -14.56 0.00 8.30
CA ALA A 46 -15.95 0.25 8.66
C ALA A 46 -16.68 -1.05 9.04
N SER A 47 -16.51 -2.11 8.24
CA SER A 47 -17.11 -3.43 8.52
C SER A 47 -16.63 -4.00 9.86
N THR A 48 -15.32 -3.98 10.12
CA THR A 48 -14.75 -4.45 11.40
C THR A 48 -15.25 -3.63 12.58
N LEU A 49 -15.39 -2.30 12.44
CA LEU A 49 -15.89 -1.45 13.51
C LEU A 49 -17.37 -1.74 13.82
N THR A 50 -18.19 -1.99 12.79
CA THR A 50 -19.60 -2.37 12.98
C THR A 50 -19.72 -3.71 13.70
N GLN A 51 -18.92 -4.72 13.33
CA GLN A 51 -18.93 -6.02 13.99
C GLN A 51 -18.58 -5.94 15.48
N ARG A 52 -17.73 -5.00 15.90
CA ARG A 52 -17.36 -4.81 17.31
C ARG A 52 -18.44 -4.11 18.16
N LYS A 53 -19.46 -3.52 17.53
CA LYS A 53 -20.56 -2.83 18.21
C LYS A 53 -21.76 -3.74 18.50
N ILE A 54 -21.75 -4.95 17.95
CA ILE A 54 -22.75 -6.01 18.19
C ILE A 54 -22.28 -6.81 19.40
#